data_AF-A0A919ZXG0-F1
#
_entry.id   AF-A0A919ZXG0-F1
#
_cell.length_a   1.000
_cell.length_b   1.000
_cell.length_c   1.000
_cell.angle_alpha   90.00
_cell.angle_beta   90.00
_cell.angle_gamma   90.00
#
_symmetry.space_group_name_H-M   'P 1'
#
loop_
_entity.id
_entity.type
_entity.pdbx_description
1 polymer ?
#
loop_
_entity_poly.entity_id
_entity_poly.type
_entity_poly.pdbx_seq_one_letter_code
_entity_poly.pdbx_strand_id
1 'polypeptide(L)'
;MVFNFCSIKNYEKNFYIYFLVLSFSSNGFAKETTFKKELFEKAQAEGKVVIVSSWIKYCTSCASQMKVLDKAKNDFDNLEYFAFDVTNKEIAELFDVQYQTTLLIFKDKKLVYRSIGETSKDLIYKAIQSSI
;
A
#
# COMPACT_ATOMS: atom_id res chain seq x y z
N MET A 1 50.02 16.92 17.95
CA MET A 1 50.97 18.05 18.01
C MET A 1 50.15 19.32 18.05
N VAL A 2 50.51 20.22 18.96
CA VAL A 2 49.79 21.41 19.40
C VAL A 2 49.37 22.29 18.21
N PHE A 3 48.10 22.64 18.12
CA PHE A 3 47.70 23.89 17.45
C PHE A 3 47.28 24.86 18.54
N ASN A 4 48.01 25.96 18.65
CA ASN A 4 47.64 27.07 19.51
C ASN A 4 47.77 28.37 18.73
N PHE A 5 46.80 29.26 18.98
CA PHE A 5 46.62 30.63 18.48
C PHE A 5 46.42 30.76 16.95
N CYS A 6 45.47 31.55 16.46
CA CYS A 6 45.11 32.89 16.91
C CYS A 6 43.62 33.18 16.68
N SER A 7 43.07 33.98 17.59
CA SER A 7 41.67 34.39 17.66
C SER A 7 41.45 35.75 16.97
N ILE A 8 40.18 36.09 16.74
CA ILE A 8 39.57 37.45 16.73
C ILE A 8 38.98 37.94 15.38
N LYS A 9 37.64 37.88 15.36
CA LYS A 9 36.63 38.85 14.86
C LYS A 9 36.67 39.32 13.40
N ASN A 10 35.57 39.10 12.68
CA ASN A 10 34.44 40.04 12.72
C ASN A 10 33.22 39.44 12.01
N TYR A 11 32.09 39.58 12.68
CA TYR A 11 30.74 39.29 12.23
C TYR A 11 30.20 40.58 11.59
N GLU A 12 29.62 40.52 10.39
CA GLU A 12 28.46 41.33 9.96
C GLU A 12 27.97 40.90 8.55
N LYS A 13 26.70 40.45 8.53
CA LYS A 13 25.65 40.65 7.50
C LYS A 13 25.67 39.88 6.16
N ASN A 14 24.65 39.02 6.06
CA ASN A 14 23.84 38.71 4.87
C ASN A 14 24.52 38.12 3.63
N PHE A 15 24.49 36.79 3.50
CA PHE A 15 24.00 36.18 2.27
C PHE A 15 23.38 34.81 2.57
N TYR A 16 22.07 34.74 2.33
CA TYR A 16 21.21 33.57 2.40
C TYR A 16 21.76 32.40 1.56
N ILE A 17 22.18 31.30 2.19
CA ILE A 17 22.04 29.94 1.62
C ILE A 17 21.71 29.00 2.79
N TYR A 18 20.44 29.02 3.21
CA TYR A 18 19.86 27.86 3.88
C TYR A 18 19.63 26.83 2.77
N PHE A 19 20.67 26.07 2.41
CA PHE A 19 20.52 24.90 1.54
C PHE A 19 19.78 23.85 2.36
N LEU A 20 18.46 23.98 2.37
CA LEU A 20 17.52 22.99 2.85
C LEU A 20 17.73 21.75 1.98
N VAL A 21 18.60 20.85 2.43
CA VAL A 21 18.69 19.48 1.92
C VAL A 21 17.40 18.79 2.35
N LEU A 22 16.31 19.07 1.65
CA LEU A 22 15.14 18.22 1.67
C LEU A 22 15.52 16.97 0.89
N SER A 23 16.06 15.98 1.59
CA SER A 23 16.11 14.61 1.09
C SER A 23 14.66 14.14 0.97
N PHE A 24 14.00 14.45 -0.14
CA PHE A 24 12.77 13.80 -0.54
C PHE A 24 13.12 12.33 -0.78
N SER A 25 12.98 11.49 0.25
CA SER A 25 12.91 10.05 0.07
C SER A 25 11.59 9.74 -0.61
N SER A 26 11.60 9.79 -1.95
CA SER A 26 10.48 9.31 -2.75
C SER A 26 10.40 7.79 -2.58
N ASN A 27 9.68 7.33 -1.56
CA ASN A 27 9.21 5.96 -1.48
C ASN A 27 8.16 5.77 -2.57
N GLY A 28 8.62 5.60 -3.81
CA GLY A 28 7.78 5.15 -4.90
C GLY A 28 7.30 3.75 -4.54
N PHE A 29 6.03 3.62 -4.15
CA PHE A 29 5.41 2.32 -3.95
C PHE A 29 5.35 1.63 -5.32
N ALA A 30 6.32 0.75 -5.56
CA ALA A 30 6.32 -0.07 -6.76
C ALA A 30 5.06 -0.94 -6.69
N LYS A 31 4.15 -0.75 -7.65
CA LYS A 31 2.98 -1.62 -7.79
C LYS A 31 3.46 -2.96 -8.29
N GLU A 32 3.42 -3.96 -7.43
CA GLU A 32 3.83 -5.31 -7.74
C GLU A 32 2.69 -6.29 -7.43
N THR A 33 2.69 -7.43 -8.12
CA THR A 33 1.80 -8.53 -7.81
C THR A 33 2.35 -9.26 -6.59
N THR A 34 1.68 -9.10 -5.45
CA THR A 34 2.02 -9.81 -4.20
C THR A 34 1.24 -11.11 -4.05
N PHE A 35 0.20 -11.31 -4.86
CA PHE A 35 -0.59 -12.53 -4.86
C PHE A 35 0.25 -13.75 -5.25
N LYS A 36 0.20 -14.78 -4.41
CA LYS A 36 0.64 -16.15 -4.71
C LYS A 36 -0.40 -17.10 -4.15
N LYS A 37 -0.81 -18.10 -4.95
CA LYS A 37 -1.86 -19.06 -4.55
C LYS A 37 -1.55 -19.73 -3.21
N GLU A 38 -0.32 -20.17 -3.00
CA GLU A 38 0.13 -20.80 -1.75
C GLU A 38 -0.01 -19.87 -0.53
N LEU A 39 0.34 -18.59 -0.67
CA LEU A 39 0.22 -17.61 0.41
C LEU A 39 -1.25 -17.29 0.71
N PHE A 40 -2.07 -17.21 -0.33
CA PHE A 40 -3.51 -17.02 -0.21
C PHE A 40 -4.18 -18.17 0.52
N GLU A 41 -3.90 -19.42 0.11
CA GLU A 41 -4.44 -20.63 0.75
C GLU A 41 -3.95 -20.76 2.19
N LYS A 42 -2.68 -20.44 2.45
CA LYS A 42 -2.12 -20.42 3.81
C LYS A 42 -2.83 -19.39 4.69
N ALA A 43 -3.00 -18.16 4.22
CA ALA A 43 -3.69 -17.11 5.00
C ALA A 43 -5.14 -17.52 5.33
N GLN A 44 -5.84 -18.14 4.37
CA GLN A 44 -7.18 -18.68 4.64
C GLN A 44 -7.18 -19.82 5.66
N ALA A 45 -6.19 -20.72 5.61
CA ALA A 45 -6.08 -21.83 6.55
C ALA A 45 -5.75 -21.34 7.98
N GLU A 46 -5.03 -20.24 8.10
CA GLU A 46 -4.76 -19.54 9.37
C GLU A 46 -5.99 -18.79 9.92
N GLY A 47 -7.11 -18.77 9.20
CA GLY A 47 -8.33 -18.08 9.63
C GLY A 47 -8.27 -16.56 9.47
N LYS A 48 -7.35 -16.04 8.65
CA LYS A 48 -7.25 -14.60 8.37
C LYS A 48 -8.39 -14.13 7.49
N VAL A 49 -8.79 -12.87 7.66
CA VAL A 49 -9.55 -12.15 6.63
C VAL A 49 -8.56 -11.81 5.51
N VAL A 50 -8.87 -12.25 4.28
CA VAL A 50 -7.96 -12.08 3.15
C VAL A 50 -8.54 -11.08 2.16
N ILE A 51 -7.80 -10.00 1.92
CA ILE A 51 -8.12 -8.99 0.91
C ILE A 51 -7.31 -9.26 -0.35
N VAL A 52 -7.98 -9.21 -1.50
CA VAL A 52 -7.33 -9.23 -2.82
C VAL A 52 -7.78 -8.02 -3.61
N SER A 53 -6.85 -7.26 -4.19
CA SER A 53 -7.17 -6.15 -5.08
C SER A 53 -6.47 -6.23 -6.45
N SER A 54 -7.16 -5.86 -7.52
CA SER A 54 -6.58 -5.76 -8.85
C SER A 54 -6.05 -4.35 -9.16
N TRP A 55 -4.94 -4.27 -9.89
CA TRP A 55 -4.36 -3.01 -10.35
C TRP A 55 -3.88 -3.09 -11.82
N ILE A 56 -3.54 -1.95 -12.40
CA ILE A 56 -2.84 -1.86 -13.68
C ILE A 56 -1.89 -0.66 -13.68
N LYS A 57 -0.89 -0.66 -14.58
CA LYS A 57 0.01 0.48 -14.79
C LYS A 57 -0.79 1.76 -15.07
N TYR A 58 -0.27 2.89 -14.58
CA TYR A 58 -0.88 4.21 -14.77
C TYR A 58 -2.34 4.32 -14.28
N CYS A 59 -2.66 3.68 -13.16
CA CYS A 59 -3.98 3.74 -12.54
C CYS A 59 -3.98 4.55 -11.23
N THR A 60 -4.52 5.76 -11.25
CA THR A 60 -4.60 6.64 -10.07
C THR A 60 -5.54 6.08 -9.00
N SER A 61 -6.71 5.58 -9.39
CA SER A 61 -7.68 4.97 -8.46
C SER A 61 -7.09 3.76 -7.73
N CYS A 62 -6.35 2.91 -8.45
CA CYS A 62 -5.64 1.78 -7.86
C CYS A 62 -4.61 2.25 -6.82
N ALA A 63 -3.85 3.31 -7.11
CA ALA A 63 -2.87 3.84 -6.15
C ALA A 63 -3.56 4.34 -4.87
N SER A 64 -4.70 5.03 -5.02
CA SER A 64 -5.50 5.48 -3.87
C SER A 64 -6.05 4.31 -3.06
N GLN A 65 -6.62 3.29 -3.73
CA GLN A 65 -7.15 2.09 -3.07
C GLN A 65 -6.05 1.32 -2.34
N MET A 66 -4.93 1.03 -3.00
CA MET A 66 -3.79 0.31 -2.41
C MET A 66 -3.26 1.03 -1.17
N LYS A 67 -3.14 2.37 -1.21
CA LYS A 67 -2.71 3.17 -0.05
C LYS A 67 -3.66 3.05 1.15
N VAL A 68 -4.96 2.91 0.90
CA VAL A 68 -5.95 2.65 1.96
C VAL A 68 -5.79 1.23 2.51
N LEU A 69 -5.62 0.23 1.64
CA LEU A 69 -5.48 -1.17 2.01
C LEU A 69 -4.18 -1.47 2.76
N ASP A 70 -3.07 -0.84 2.39
CA ASP A 70 -1.79 -0.94 3.10
C ASP A 70 -1.90 -0.39 4.52
N LYS A 71 -2.68 0.68 4.72
CA LYS A 71 -2.98 1.18 6.06
C LYS A 71 -3.89 0.21 6.82
N ALA A 72 -4.93 -0.31 6.17
CA ALA A 72 -5.84 -1.28 6.77
C ALA A 72 -5.09 -2.54 7.27
N LYS A 73 -4.04 -2.99 6.57
CA LYS A 73 -3.18 -4.10 7.02
C LYS A 73 -2.57 -3.87 8.41
N ASN A 74 -2.32 -2.61 8.80
CA ASN A 74 -1.77 -2.27 10.11
C ASN A 74 -2.85 -1.89 11.14
N ASP A 75 -4.02 -1.44 10.66
CA ASP A 75 -5.12 -0.98 11.52
C ASP A 75 -6.05 -2.12 11.96
N PHE A 76 -6.07 -3.24 11.22
CA PHE A 76 -6.89 -4.42 11.54
C PHE A 76 -5.99 -5.63 11.85
N ASP A 77 -6.24 -6.25 12.99
CA ASP A 77 -5.64 -7.53 13.33
C ASP A 77 -6.18 -8.65 12.42
N ASN A 78 -5.39 -9.72 12.26
CA ASN A 78 -5.79 -10.92 11.52
C ASN A 78 -6.17 -10.68 10.04
N LEU A 79 -5.58 -9.66 9.41
CA LEU A 79 -5.80 -9.28 8.01
C LEU A 79 -4.59 -9.61 7.15
N GLU A 80 -4.80 -10.22 5.98
CA GLU A 80 -3.78 -10.36 4.94
C GLU A 80 -4.21 -9.64 3.67
N TYR A 81 -3.28 -8.94 3.02
CA TYR A 81 -3.55 -8.17 1.81
C TYR A 81 -2.65 -8.63 0.64
N PHE A 82 -3.29 -8.98 -0.46
CA PHE A 82 -2.66 -9.30 -1.74
C PHE A 82 -3.13 -8.35 -2.85
N ALA A 83 -2.21 -8.04 -3.76
CA ALA A 83 -2.47 -7.26 -4.95
C ALA A 83 -2.01 -8.03 -6.19
N PHE A 84 -2.69 -7.83 -7.32
CA PHE A 84 -2.28 -8.41 -8.60
C PHE A 84 -2.55 -7.48 -9.78
N ASP A 85 -1.69 -7.56 -10.81
CA ASP A 85 -1.92 -6.90 -12.09
C ASP A 85 -3.08 -7.61 -12.83
N VAL A 86 -4.15 -6.87 -13.16
CA VAL A 86 -5.34 -7.40 -13.84
C VAL A 86 -5.02 -8.01 -15.21
N THR A 87 -3.88 -7.65 -15.82
CA THR A 87 -3.40 -8.26 -17.07
C THR A 87 -2.90 -9.70 -16.88
N ASN A 88 -2.66 -10.13 -15.64
CA ASN A 88 -2.38 -11.53 -15.33
C ASN A 88 -3.67 -12.36 -15.45
N LYS A 89 -3.83 -13.01 -16.61
CA LYS A 89 -5.02 -13.79 -16.96
C LYS A 89 -5.31 -14.92 -15.99
N GLU A 90 -4.28 -15.62 -15.52
CA GLU A 90 -4.46 -16.76 -14.59
C GLU A 90 -5.12 -16.30 -13.27
N ILE A 91 -4.62 -15.21 -12.69
CA ILE A 91 -5.18 -14.67 -11.44
C ILE A 91 -6.54 -13.99 -11.69
N ALA A 92 -6.68 -13.29 -12.81
CA ALA A 92 -7.93 -12.65 -13.20
C ALA A 92 -9.07 -13.68 -13.39
N GLU A 93 -8.79 -14.80 -14.06
CA GLU A 93 -9.73 -15.90 -14.24
C GLU A 93 -10.05 -16.62 -12.91
N LEU A 94 -9.03 -16.85 -12.07
CA LEU A 94 -9.22 -17.45 -10.74
C LEU A 94 -10.25 -16.70 -9.89
N PHE A 95 -10.27 -15.36 -9.99
CA PHE A 95 -11.15 -14.52 -9.21
C PHE A 95 -12.35 -13.96 -9.99
N ASP A 96 -12.52 -14.30 -11.26
CA ASP A 96 -13.50 -13.68 -12.17
C ASP A 96 -13.44 -12.14 -12.09
N VAL A 97 -12.23 -11.57 -12.30
CA VAL A 97 -11.97 -10.13 -12.24
C VAL A 97 -11.57 -9.63 -13.62
N GLN A 98 -12.37 -8.70 -14.16
CA GLN A 98 -12.14 -8.11 -15.48
C GLN A 98 -11.57 -6.68 -15.42
N TYR A 99 -11.67 -6.02 -14.26
CA TYR A 99 -11.35 -4.60 -14.12
C TYR A 99 -10.34 -4.37 -12.99
N GLN A 100 -9.48 -3.36 -13.17
CA GLN A 100 -8.63 -2.82 -12.11
C GLN A 100 -9.45 -2.14 -11.00
N THR A 101 -8.84 -1.87 -9.84
CA THR A 101 -9.53 -1.31 -8.66
C THR A 101 -10.68 -2.22 -8.18
N THR A 102 -10.65 -3.51 -8.51
CA THR A 102 -11.58 -4.48 -7.94
C THR A 102 -11.04 -4.89 -6.59
N LEU A 103 -11.87 -4.82 -5.56
CA LEU A 103 -11.60 -5.22 -4.19
C LEU A 103 -12.44 -6.45 -3.87
N LEU A 104 -11.79 -7.50 -3.37
CA LEU A 104 -12.40 -8.73 -2.91
C LEU A 104 -12.01 -8.96 -1.45
N ILE A 105 -12.96 -9.37 -0.63
CA ILE A 105 -12.70 -9.78 0.76
C ILE A 105 -13.21 -11.19 0.96
N PHE A 106 -12.32 -12.03 1.49
CA PHE A 106 -12.59 -13.42 1.81
C PHE A 106 -12.57 -13.63 3.33
N LYS A 107 -13.56 -14.35 3.83
CA LYS A 107 -13.65 -14.85 5.21
C LYS A 107 -14.11 -16.30 5.18
N ASP A 108 -13.56 -17.15 6.03
CA ASP A 108 -13.94 -18.57 6.13
C ASP A 108 -13.92 -19.29 4.77
N LYS A 109 -12.91 -18.99 3.95
CA LYS A 109 -12.72 -19.52 2.59
C LYS A 109 -13.82 -19.16 1.59
N LYS A 110 -14.66 -18.17 1.90
CA LYS A 110 -15.74 -17.68 1.05
C LYS A 110 -15.52 -16.22 0.69
N LEU A 111 -15.87 -15.85 -0.54
CA LEU A 111 -15.97 -14.45 -0.95
C LEU A 111 -17.17 -13.82 -0.24
N VAL A 112 -16.94 -12.82 0.61
CA VAL A 112 -17.99 -12.14 1.38
C VAL A 112 -18.26 -10.72 0.90
N TYR A 113 -17.32 -10.13 0.17
CA TYR A 113 -17.46 -8.78 -0.38
C TYR A 113 -16.75 -8.64 -1.72
N ARG A 114 -17.38 -7.89 -2.64
CA ARG A 114 -16.82 -7.49 -3.93
C ARG A 114 -17.24 -6.06 -4.23
N SER A 115 -16.30 -5.22 -4.65
CA SER A 115 -16.57 -3.89 -5.20
C SER A 115 -15.61 -3.55 -6.33
N ILE A 116 -16.04 -2.72 -7.27
CA ILE A 116 -15.21 -2.23 -8.38
C ILE A 116 -15.12 -0.71 -8.27
N GLY A 117 -13.91 -0.15 -8.31
CA GLY A 117 -13.68 1.30 -8.32
C GLY A 117 -13.75 1.96 -6.94
N GLU A 118 -14.00 1.21 -5.87
CA GLU A 118 -14.06 1.76 -4.51
C GLU A 118 -12.67 2.21 -4.03
N THR A 119 -12.56 3.46 -3.59
CA THR A 119 -11.30 4.06 -3.11
C THR A 119 -11.47 4.81 -1.80
N SER A 120 -12.69 4.96 -1.31
CA SER A 120 -13.02 5.65 -0.06
C SER A 120 -12.53 4.85 1.13
N LYS A 121 -11.75 5.50 1.99
CA LYS A 121 -11.28 4.90 3.25
C LYS A 121 -12.45 4.37 4.07
N ASP A 122 -13.50 5.18 4.23
CA ASP A 122 -14.61 4.86 5.12
C ASP A 122 -15.40 3.64 4.64
N LEU A 123 -15.64 3.53 3.32
CA LEU A 123 -16.37 2.41 2.75
C LEU A 123 -15.55 1.13 2.76
N ILE A 124 -14.24 1.21 2.47
CA ILE A 124 -13.32 0.08 2.56
C ILE A 124 -13.23 -0.42 4.00
N TYR A 125 -13.03 0.48 4.97
CA TYR A 125 -12.93 0.12 6.39
C TYR A 125 -14.24 -0.48 6.89
N LYS A 126 -15.38 0.07 6.49
CA LYS A 126 -16.69 -0.49 6.82
C LYS A 126 -16.86 -1.90 6.25
N ALA A 127 -16.44 -2.14 5.01
CA ALA A 127 -16.50 -3.46 4.39
C ALA A 127 -15.62 -4.48 5.13
N ILE A 128 -14.39 -4.09 5.51
CA ILE A 128 -13.47 -4.93 6.30
C ILE A 128 -14.07 -5.22 7.68
N GLN A 129 -14.52 -4.19 8.40
CA GLN A 129 -15.11 -4.32 9.73
C GLN A 129 -16.36 -5.22 9.74
N SER A 130 -17.16 -5.18 8.68
CA SER A 130 -18.34 -6.06 8.53
C SER A 130 -17.96 -7.52 8.20
N SER A 131 -16.71 -7.76 7.80
CA SER A 131 -16.18 -9.07 7.41
C SER A 131 -15.34 -9.72 8.51
N ILE A 132 -14.99 -9.00 9.58
CA ILE A 132 -14.30 -9.54 10.77
C ILE A 132 -15.34 -10.06 11.77
#